data_AF-A0A1I9GEA6-F1
#
_entry.id   AF-A0A1I9GEA6-F1
#
_cell.length_a   1.000
_cell.length_b   1.000
_cell.length_c   1.000
_cell.angle_alpha   90.00
_cell.angle_beta   90.00
_cell.angle_gamma   90.00
#
_symmetry.space_group_name_H-M   'P 1'
#
loop_
_entity.id
_entity.type
_entity.pdbx_description
1 polymer ?
#
loop_
_entity_poly.entity_id
_entity_poly.type
_entity_poly.pdbx_seq_one_letter_code
_entity_poly.pdbx_strand_id
1 'polypeptide(L)'
;TRSLIDRFPLQNVEQLAVNPKKIDELRRWMQKKEGRCRTCKLLLLTGPTGSGKTTAVKMLCRELKLELIEWNCSESYDVFYDPEGEEIVYEENQASHIFYVANLLLVRKFTEFLKSSDRGSIEKSVSQKVILVEQLPNVFYQ
;
A
#
# COMPACT_ATOMS: atom_id res chain seq x y z
N THR A 1 -24.95 -2.10 -2.70
CA THR A 1 -25.01 -3.01 -1.54
C THR A 1 -23.62 -3.11 -0.94
N ARG A 2 -23.42 -2.86 0.37
CA ARG A 2 -22.08 -2.96 0.99
C ARG A 2 -21.52 -4.39 0.88
N SER A 3 -20.22 -4.52 0.65
CA SER A 3 -19.51 -5.81 0.56
C SER A 3 -19.62 -6.58 1.88
N LEU A 4 -19.57 -7.92 1.83
CA LEU A 4 -19.58 -8.75 3.03
C LEU A 4 -18.38 -8.45 3.95
N ILE A 5 -17.24 -8.08 3.35
CA ILE A 5 -16.02 -7.70 4.07
C ILE A 5 -16.26 -6.44 4.93
N ASP A 6 -17.04 -5.48 4.40
CA ASP A 6 -17.36 -4.24 5.13
C ASP A 6 -18.40 -4.47 6.23
N ARG A 7 -19.24 -5.49 6.08
CA ARG A 7 -20.28 -5.85 7.06
C ARG A 7 -19.70 -6.61 8.25
N PHE A 8 -18.64 -7.39 8.03
CA PHE A 8 -18.01 -8.22 9.05
C PHE A 8 -16.52 -7.85 9.18
N PRO A 9 -16.21 -6.64 9.68
CA PRO A 9 -14.83 -6.26 9.90
C PRO A 9 -14.20 -7.15 10.98
N LEU A 10 -12.99 -7.62 10.71
CA LEU A 10 -12.21 -8.33 11.72
C LEU A 10 -11.87 -7.36 12.86
N GLN A 11 -12.11 -7.81 14.09
CA GLN A 11 -11.85 -7.02 15.30
C GLN A 11 -10.47 -7.37 15.88
N ASN A 12 -10.11 -8.66 15.85
CA ASN A 12 -8.90 -9.18 16.47
C ASN A 12 -8.11 -10.07 15.50
N VAL A 13 -6.83 -10.26 15.78
CA VAL A 13 -5.94 -11.16 15.02
C VAL A 13 -6.36 -12.63 15.13
N GLU A 14 -7.06 -13.01 16.20
CA GLU A 14 -7.61 -14.37 16.41
C GLU A 14 -8.68 -14.76 15.38
N GLN A 15 -9.34 -13.79 14.77
CA GLN A 15 -10.36 -14.02 13.74
C GLN A 15 -9.76 -14.20 12.34
N LEU A 16 -8.43 -14.04 12.18
CA LEU A 16 -7.75 -14.32 10.92
C LEU A 16 -7.72 -15.81 10.65
N ALA A 17 -8.29 -16.23 9.52
CA ALA A 17 -8.12 -17.57 8.97
C ALA A 17 -6.72 -17.75 8.34
N VAL A 18 -5.66 -17.41 9.08
CA VAL A 18 -4.25 -17.51 8.69
C VAL A 18 -3.51 -18.36 9.70
N ASN A 19 -2.50 -19.12 9.26
CA ASN A 19 -1.70 -19.95 10.17
C ASN A 19 -1.09 -19.10 11.30
N PRO A 20 -1.35 -19.41 12.58
CA PRO A 20 -0.85 -18.64 13.72
C PRO A 20 0.68 -18.48 13.72
N LYS A 21 1.42 -19.48 13.25
CA LYS A 21 2.88 -19.40 13.14
C LYS A 21 3.34 -18.28 12.21
N LYS A 22 2.62 -18.04 11.11
CA LYS A 22 2.92 -16.96 10.15
C LYS A 22 2.57 -15.59 10.71
N ILE A 23 1.48 -15.50 11.47
CA ILE A 23 1.14 -14.29 12.20
C ILE A 23 2.22 -13.95 13.24
N ASP A 24 2.73 -14.94 13.97
CA ASP A 24 3.80 -14.73 14.94
C ASP A 24 5.13 -14.33 14.30
N GLU A 25 5.48 -14.91 13.14
CA GLU A 25 6.63 -14.49 12.34
C GLU A 25 6.50 -13.00 11.94
N LEU A 26 5.32 -12.61 11.44
CA LEU A 26 5.03 -11.24 11.04
C LEU A 26 5.06 -10.27 12.23
N ARG A 27 4.45 -10.64 13.34
CA ARG A 27 4.44 -9.87 14.60
C ARG A 27 5.87 -9.65 15.10
N ARG A 28 6.70 -10.70 15.13
CA ARG A 28 8.11 -10.60 15.54
C ARG A 28 8.91 -9.68 14.61
N TRP A 29 8.65 -9.73 13.31
CA TRP A 29 9.31 -8.83 12.36
C TRP A 29 8.93 -7.37 12.62
N MET A 30 7.64 -7.07 12.80
CA MET A 30 7.15 -5.71 13.07
C MET A 30 7.65 -5.13 14.40
N GLN A 31 7.81 -5.97 15.43
CA GLN A 31 8.29 -5.54 16.75
C GLN A 31 9.83 -5.45 16.85
N LYS A 32 10.57 -5.93 15.84
CA LYS A 32 12.04 -5.97 15.89
C LYS A 32 12.60 -4.55 15.88
N LYS A 33 12.94 -4.03 17.06
CA LYS A 33 13.59 -2.72 17.22
C LYS A 33 14.95 -2.71 16.52
N GLU A 34 15.33 -1.55 16.00
CA GLU A 34 16.67 -1.26 15.48
C GLU A 34 17.72 -1.42 16.59
N GLY A 35 18.17 -2.65 16.85
CA GLY A 35 19.46 -2.91 17.48
C GLY A 35 20.60 -2.67 16.48
N ARG A 36 21.84 -2.60 16.96
CA ARG A 36 23.10 -2.33 16.21
C ARG A 36 23.36 -3.18 14.95
N CYS A 37 22.51 -4.14 14.62
CA CYS A 37 22.57 -4.92 13.39
C CYS A 37 21.56 -4.39 12.38
N ARG A 38 22.02 -4.08 11.17
CA ARG A 38 21.24 -3.66 9.99
C ARG A 38 20.06 -4.61 9.78
N THR A 39 18.90 -4.29 10.36
CA THR A 39 17.68 -5.06 10.20
C THR A 39 17.04 -4.66 8.88
N CYS A 40 16.74 -5.64 8.01
CA CYS A 40 16.01 -5.37 6.77
C CYS A 40 14.65 -4.77 7.11
N LYS A 41 14.44 -3.51 6.71
CA LYS A 41 13.18 -2.76 6.85
C LYS A 41 12.12 -3.14 5.82
N LEU A 42 12.51 -3.92 4.81
CA LEU A 42 11.64 -4.41 3.75
C LEU A 42 11.17 -5.83 4.07
N LEU A 43 9.85 -6.04 3.98
CA LEU A 43 9.22 -7.35 4.08
C LEU A 43 8.40 -7.60 2.81
N LEU A 44 8.63 -8.76 2.20
CA LEU A 44 7.82 -9.24 1.09
C LEU A 44 6.85 -10.31 1.58
N LEU A 45 5.55 -10.07 1.41
CA LEU A 45 4.50 -11.05 1.72
C LEU A 45 4.02 -11.72 0.43
N THR A 46 4.33 -13.00 0.27
CA THR A 46 3.91 -13.80 -0.88
C THR A 46 2.82 -14.80 -0.49
N GLY A 47 1.96 -15.15 -1.45
CA GLY A 47 0.89 -16.13 -1.26
C GLY A 47 -0.26 -15.93 -2.25
N PRO A 48 -1.17 -16.91 -2.39
CA PRO A 48 -2.28 -16.83 -3.35
C PRO A 48 -3.21 -15.67 -3.05
N THR A 49 -4.00 -15.26 -4.05
CA THR A 49 -5.05 -14.25 -3.83
C THR A 49 -6.02 -14.69 -2.74
N GLY A 50 -6.54 -13.75 -1.95
CA GLY A 50 -7.47 -14.05 -0.85
C GLY A 50 -6.85 -14.73 0.39
N SER A 51 -5.54 -14.96 0.44
CA SER A 51 -4.89 -15.62 1.59
C SER A 51 -4.74 -14.75 2.86
N GLY A 52 -5.42 -13.60 2.94
CA GLY A 52 -5.43 -12.74 4.11
C GLY A 52 -4.14 -11.94 4.40
N LYS A 53 -3.24 -11.77 3.42
CA LYS A 53 -1.96 -11.04 3.61
C LYS A 53 -2.15 -9.58 4.04
N THR A 54 -2.83 -8.79 3.21
CA THR A 54 -3.18 -7.40 3.49
C THR A 54 -3.92 -7.28 4.83
N THR A 55 -4.92 -8.14 5.03
CA THR A 55 -5.72 -8.14 6.24
C THR A 55 -4.89 -8.44 7.49
N ALA A 56 -3.95 -9.38 7.43
CA ALA A 56 -3.06 -9.69 8.54
C ALA A 56 -2.17 -8.50 8.93
N VAL A 57 -1.63 -7.77 7.94
CA VAL A 57 -0.87 -6.53 8.18
C VAL A 57 -1.74 -5.46 8.84
N LYS A 58 -2.95 -5.22 8.30
CA LYS A 58 -3.93 -4.27 8.84
C LYS A 58 -4.25 -4.56 10.31
N MET A 59 -4.52 -5.82 10.63
CA MET A 59 -4.87 -6.24 11.98
C MET A 59 -3.69 -6.12 12.95
N LEU A 60 -2.49 -6.53 12.55
CA LEU A 60 -1.31 -6.40 13.41
C LEU A 60 -0.91 -4.94 13.64
N CYS A 61 -1.05 -4.06 12.65
CA CYS A 61 -0.78 -2.63 12.86
C CYS A 61 -1.75 -2.03 13.89
N ARG A 62 -3.04 -2.41 13.85
CA ARG A 62 -4.03 -2.01 14.86
C ARG A 62 -3.68 -2.56 16.24
N GLU A 63 -3.35 -3.86 16.34
CA GLU A 63 -2.96 -4.52 17.61
C GLU A 63 -1.73 -3.85 18.24
N LEU A 64 -0.71 -3.57 17.43
CA LEU A 64 0.57 -3.01 17.86
C LEU A 64 0.58 -1.48 17.94
N LYS A 65 -0.56 -0.81 17.65
CA LYS A 65 -0.70 0.65 17.59
C LYS A 65 0.33 1.33 16.66
N LEU A 66 0.63 0.65 15.54
CA LEU A 66 1.47 1.16 14.48
C LEU A 66 0.65 2.01 13.51
N GLU A 67 1.24 3.06 12.97
CA GLU A 67 0.61 3.86 11.93
C GLU A 67 0.76 3.13 10.60
N LEU A 68 -0.36 2.71 10.01
CA LEU A 68 -0.39 2.06 8.70
C LEU A 68 -0.62 3.11 7.62
N ILE A 69 0.29 3.17 6.65
CA ILE A 69 0.18 4.02 5.47
C ILE A 69 0.09 3.10 4.26
N GLU A 70 -0.98 3.23 3.47
CA GLU A 70 -1.27 2.32 2.35
C GLU A 70 -1.01 3.00 1.02
N TRP A 71 -0.32 2.29 0.13
CA TRP A 71 -0.22 2.63 -1.28
C TRP A 71 -1.00 1.63 -2.11
N ASN A 72 -2.01 2.12 -2.82
CA ASN A 72 -2.82 1.36 -3.76
C ASN A 72 -2.88 2.09 -5.11
N CYS A 73 -2.60 1.37 -6.19
CA CYS A 73 -2.58 1.90 -7.56
C CYS A 73 -3.99 2.02 -8.19
N SER A 74 -5.02 1.46 -7.55
CA SER A 74 -6.33 1.21 -8.17
C SER A 74 -7.21 2.46 -8.35
N GLU A 75 -6.81 3.63 -7.84
CA GLU A 75 -7.69 4.81 -7.77
C GLU A 75 -7.34 5.94 -8.75
N SER A 76 -6.30 5.81 -9.58
CA SER A 76 -5.92 6.87 -10.52
C SER A 76 -6.15 6.47 -11.98
N TYR A 77 -7.41 6.44 -12.41
CA TYR A 77 -7.71 6.85 -13.78
C TYR A 77 -7.72 8.37 -13.74
N ASP A 78 -6.58 9.00 -13.98
CA ASP A 78 -6.59 10.44 -14.24
C ASP A 78 -7.33 10.63 -15.56
N VAL A 79 -8.51 11.25 -15.49
CA VAL A 79 -9.14 11.85 -16.66
C VAL A 79 -8.18 12.94 -17.12
N PHE A 80 -7.61 12.77 -18.31
CA PHE A 80 -6.68 13.74 -18.86
C PHE A 80 -7.51 14.91 -19.38
N TYR A 81 -7.19 16.12 -18.94
CA TYR A 81 -7.79 17.34 -19.45
C TYR A 81 -6.79 18.06 -20.35
N ASP A 82 -7.26 18.62 -21.45
CA ASP A 82 -6.46 19.56 -22.24
C ASP A 82 -6.28 20.89 -21.46
N PRO A 83 -5.40 21.80 -21.93
CA PRO A 83 -5.23 23.11 -21.32
C PRO A 83 -6.52 23.93 -21.22
N GLU A 84 -7.53 23.61 -22.03
CA GLU A 84 -8.85 24.22 -22.08
C GLU A 84 -9.85 23.59 -21.10
N GLY A 85 -9.49 22.45 -20.48
CA GLY A 85 -10.30 21.75 -19.47
C GLY A 85 -11.23 20.66 -20.03
N GLU A 86 -11.08 20.29 -21.30
CA GLU A 86 -11.87 19.25 -21.94
C GLU A 86 -11.25 17.86 -21.73
N GLU A 87 -12.10 16.86 -21.50
CA GLU A 87 -11.67 15.47 -21.35
C GLU A 87 -11.05 14.95 -22.66
N ILE A 88 -9.77 14.58 -22.60
CA ILE A 88 -9.05 14.06 -23.75
C ILE A 88 -9.41 12.58 -23.93
N VAL A 89 -10.32 12.32 -24.87
CA VAL A 89 -10.61 10.98 -25.37
C VAL A 89 -9.60 10.65 -26.47
N TYR A 90 -8.67 9.76 -26.16
CA TYR A 90 -7.67 9.34 -27.13
C TYR A 90 -8.14 8.15 -27.97
N GLU A 91 -7.77 8.15 -29.25
CA GLU A 91 -7.96 7.00 -30.15
C GLU A 91 -7.00 5.84 -29.82
N GLU A 92 -7.39 4.62 -30.19
CA GLU A 92 -6.67 3.36 -29.92
C GLU A 92 -5.20 3.38 -30.38
N ASN A 93 -4.89 4.16 -31.44
CA ASN A 93 -3.53 4.31 -31.98
C ASN A 93 -2.60 5.16 -31.09
N GLN A 94 -3.13 5.83 -30.07
CA GLN A 94 -2.38 6.59 -29.06
C GLN A 94 -2.28 5.87 -27.71
N ALA A 95 -2.86 4.67 -27.58
CA ALA A 95 -2.93 3.92 -26.32
C ALA A 95 -1.55 3.69 -25.67
N SER A 96 -0.51 3.46 -26.47
CA SER A 96 0.86 3.29 -25.99
C SER A 96 1.42 4.56 -25.34
N HIS A 97 1.17 5.72 -25.94
CA HIS A 97 1.61 7.02 -25.41
C HIS A 97 0.88 7.36 -24.10
N ILE A 98 -0.43 7.12 -24.03
CA ILE A 98 -1.22 7.31 -22.80
C ILE A 98 -0.72 6.41 -21.69
N PHE A 99 -0.49 5.13 -22.00
CA PHE A 99 0.00 4.17 -21.03
C PHE A 99 1.36 4.59 -20.47
N TYR A 100 2.27 5.09 -21.31
CA TYR A 100 3.54 5.64 -20.87
C TYR A 100 3.38 6.87 -19.97
N VAL A 101 2.57 7.86 -20.38
CA VAL A 101 2.32 9.08 -19.60
C VAL A 101 1.66 8.74 -18.25
N ALA A 102 0.68 7.84 -18.24
CA ALA A 102 0.01 7.37 -17.03
C ALA A 102 0.99 6.69 -16.06
N ASN A 103 1.88 5.82 -16.56
CA ASN A 103 2.93 5.21 -15.73
C ASN A 103 3.89 6.26 -15.15
N LEU A 104 4.28 7.27 -15.92
CA LEU A 104 5.16 8.34 -15.44
C LEU A 104 4.49 9.15 -14.32
N LEU A 105 3.21 9.49 -14.47
CA LEU A 105 2.42 10.16 -13.43
C LEU A 105 2.28 9.29 -12.18
N LEU A 106 2.03 8.00 -12.34
CA LEU A 106 1.96 7.04 -11.23
C LEU A 106 3.27 6.99 -10.45
N VAL A 107 4.41 6.95 -11.13
CA VAL A 107 5.74 6.97 -10.49
C VAL A 107 5.97 8.29 -9.73
N ARG A 108 5.52 9.43 -10.27
CA ARG A 108 5.57 10.73 -9.58
C ARG A 108 4.71 10.71 -8.31
N LYS A 109 3.46 10.27 -8.41
CA LYS A 109 2.54 10.12 -7.27
C LYS A 109 3.13 9.20 -6.19
N PHE A 110 3.73 8.08 -6.59
CA PHE A 110 4.40 7.18 -5.65
C PHE A 110 5.59 7.84 -4.94
N THR A 111 6.38 8.62 -5.68
CA THR A 111 7.51 9.37 -5.10
C THR A 111 7.03 10.42 -4.09
N GLU A 112 5.95 11.14 -4.41
CA GLU A 112 5.33 12.10 -3.49
C GLU A 112 4.75 11.42 -2.25
N PHE A 113 4.10 10.26 -2.43
CA PHE A 113 3.62 9.43 -1.34
C PHE A 113 4.74 9.00 -0.38
N LEU A 114 5.88 8.55 -0.90
CA LEU A 114 7.02 8.18 -0.03
C LEU A 114 7.55 9.39 0.73
N LYS A 115 7.64 10.56 0.08
CA LYS A 115 8.07 11.82 0.71
C LYS A 115 7.10 12.31 1.79
N SER A 116 5.79 12.16 1.59
CA SER A 116 4.78 12.55 2.58
C SER A 116 4.76 11.58 3.77
N SER A 117 5.02 10.30 3.54
CA SER A 117 5.10 9.26 4.57
C SER A 117 6.26 9.47 5.55
N ASP A 118 7.37 10.05 5.07
CA ASP A 118 8.56 10.36 5.88
C ASP A 118 8.38 11.57 6.81
N ARG A 119 7.42 12.46 6.51
CA ARG A 119 7.16 13.64 7.36
C ARG A 119 6.70 13.18 8.75
N GLY A 120 7.47 13.53 9.77
CA GLY A 120 7.09 13.29 11.17
C GLY A 120 5.79 14.02 11.49
N SER A 121 4.85 13.34 12.15
CA SER A 121 3.64 14.00 12.67
C SER A 121 4.03 14.78 13.92
N ILE A 122 3.84 16.11 13.90
CA ILE A 122 4.11 16.99 15.05
C ILE A 122 3.16 16.68 16.22
N GLU A 123 1.97 16.13 15.94
CA GLU A 123 0.92 15.84 16.94
C GLU A 123 1.01 14.43 17.54
N LYS A 124 1.64 13.46 16.86
CA LYS A 124 1.77 12.08 17.35
C LYS A 124 3.21 11.80 17.74
N SER A 125 3.47 11.86 19.04
CA SER A 125 4.72 11.41 19.64
C SER A 125 4.98 9.93 19.31
N VAL A 126 5.80 9.69 18.28
CA VAL A 126 6.58 8.45 18.09
C VAL A 126 5.74 7.17 17.93
N SER A 127 4.73 7.15 17.06
CA SER A 127 4.19 5.88 16.55
C SER A 127 5.08 5.35 15.42
N GLN A 128 5.61 4.15 15.57
CA GLN A 128 6.33 3.47 14.49
C GLN A 128 5.39 3.28 13.30
N LYS A 129 5.86 3.67 12.11
CA LYS A 129 5.09 3.64 10.85
C LYS A 129 5.38 2.37 10.07
N VAL A 130 4.36 1.85 9.40
CA VAL A 130 4.44 0.73 8.45
C VAL A 130 3.85 1.20 7.13
N ILE A 131 4.65 1.15 6.07
CA ILE A 131 4.19 1.43 4.71
C ILE A 131 3.83 0.10 4.05
N LEU A 132 2.56 -0.04 3.67
CA LEU A 132 2.08 -1.18 2.91
C LEU A 132 1.94 -0.79 1.43
N VAL A 133 2.71 -1.46 0.58
CA VAL A 133 2.66 -1.28 -0.87
C VAL A 133 2.01 -2.52 -1.48
N GLU A 134 0.76 -2.40 -1.95
CA GLU A 134 0.07 -3.53 -2.58
C GLU A 134 0.51 -3.75 -4.03
N GLN A 135 0.77 -2.65 -4.74
CA GLN A 135 1.20 -2.68 -6.13
C GLN A 135 2.28 -1.62 -6.36
N LEU A 136 3.44 -2.06 -6.82
CA LEU A 136 4.51 -1.15 -7.24
C LEU A 136 4.15 -0.54 -8.60
N PRO A 137 4.48 0.75 -8.84
CA PRO A 137 4.42 1.33 -10.18
C PRO A 137 5.26 0.49 -11.14
N ASN A 138 4.76 0.27 -12.35
CA ASN A 138 5.52 -0.50 -13.33
C ASN A 138 6.51 0.42 -14.06
N VAL A 139 7.81 0.21 -13.83
CA VAL A 139 8.89 0.98 -14.44
C VAL A 139 9.53 0.30 -15.65
N PHE A 140 9.07 -0.91 -16.02
CA PHE A 140 9.72 -1.75 -17.03
C PHE A 140 9.13 -1.63 -18.43
N TYR A 141 8.06 -0.85 -18.61
CA TYR A 141 7.56 -0.50 -19.94
C TYR A 141 8.30 0.74 -20.44
N GLN A 142 9.52 0.53 -20.94
CA GLN A 142 10.27 1.50 -21.74
C GLN A 142 10.23 1.11 -23.21
#